data_AF-A0A5S3PLB7-F1
#
_entry.id   AF-A0A5S3PLB7-F1
#
_cell.length_a   1.000
_cell.length_b   1.000
_cell.length_c   1.000
_cell.angle_alpha   90.00
_cell.angle_beta   90.00
_cell.angle_gamma   90.00
#
_symmetry.space_group_name_H-M   'P 1'
#
loop_
_entity.id
_entity.type
_entity.pdbx_description
1 polymer ?
#
loop_
_entity_poly.entity_id
_entity_poly.type
_entity_poly.pdbx_seq_one_letter_code
_entity_poly.pdbx_strand_id
1 'polypeptide(L)'
;MSTLEEIHQIAEEHRVKMEKIVFVDDGYIVIDLNELCDAPTTYDIPLEECETAEQILGWVWQLSEKTWLTTEVLRRFVAIATEQAGVDLHPIGS
;
A
#
# COMPACT_ATOMS: atom_id res chain seq x y z
N MET A 1 -27.08 5.53 14.93
CA MET A 1 -26.13 6.29 14.10
C MET A 1 -26.80 6.53 12.76
N SER A 2 -26.53 7.67 12.14
CA SER A 2 -26.93 7.96 10.76
C SER A 2 -26.07 7.16 9.78
N THR A 3 -26.61 6.82 8.60
CA THR A 3 -25.86 6.12 7.53
C THR A 3 -24.57 6.84 7.14
N LEU A 4 -24.54 8.17 7.25
CA LEU A 4 -23.32 8.95 6.99
C LEU A 4 -22.24 8.72 8.07
N GLU A 5 -22.65 8.59 9.34
CA GLU A 5 -21.74 8.31 10.45
C GLU A 5 -21.16 6.90 10.33
N GLU A 6 -21.98 5.93 9.89
CA GLU A 6 -21.56 4.55 9.64
C GLU A 6 -20.53 4.46 8.50
N ILE A 7 -20.76 5.17 7.39
CA ILE A 7 -19.82 5.19 6.26
C ILE A 7 -18.48 5.80 6.67
N HIS A 8 -18.49 6.93 7.40
CA HIS A 8 -17.25 7.55 7.88
C HIS A 8 -16.48 6.64 8.83
N GLN A 9 -17.17 5.97 9.75
CA GLN A 9 -16.54 5.04 10.69
C GLN A 9 -15.86 3.88 9.96
N ILE A 10 -16.55 3.26 9.00
CA ILE A 10 -16.00 2.16 8.21
C ILE A 10 -14.78 2.61 7.39
N ALA A 11 -14.85 3.80 6.78
CA ALA A 11 -13.73 4.34 6.00
C ALA A 11 -12.50 4.62 6.87
N GLU A 12 -12.72 5.14 8.09
CA GLU A 12 -11.65 5.41 9.04
C GLU A 12 -10.99 4.12 9.54
N GLU A 13 -11.80 3.12 9.92
CA GLU A 13 -11.30 1.81 10.35
C GLU A 13 -10.48 1.13 9.24
N HIS A 14 -10.96 1.23 7.99
CA HIS A 14 -10.24 0.72 6.84
C HIS A 14 -8.89 1.43 6.63
N ARG A 15 -8.88 2.77 6.72
CA ARG A 15 -7.67 3.59 6.61
C ARG A 15 -6.65 3.23 7.69
N VAL A 16 -7.06 3.21 8.96
CA VAL A 16 -6.20 2.86 10.09
C VAL A 16 -5.63 1.45 9.96
N LYS A 17 -6.43 0.50 9.46
CA LYS A 17 -5.95 -0.86 9.18
C LYS A 17 -4.86 -0.86 8.10
N MET A 18 -5.07 -0.12 7.01
CA MET A 18 -4.10 -0.05 5.91
C MET A 18 -2.79 0.65 6.32
N GLU A 19 -2.87 1.67 7.19
CA GLU A 19 -1.68 2.36 7.73
C GLU A 19 -0.80 1.43 8.58
N LYS A 20 -1.38 0.38 9.19
CA LYS A 20 -0.61 -0.66 9.90
C LYS A 20 0.01 -1.70 8.99
N ILE A 21 -0.67 -2.02 7.88
CA ILE A 21 -0.22 -3.08 6.96
C ILE A 21 0.85 -2.55 6.00
N VAL A 22 0.71 -1.33 5.48
CA VAL A 22 1.68 -0.75 4.55
C VAL A 22 2.07 0.65 5.00
N PHE A 23 3.33 0.79 5.40
CA PHE A 23 3.89 2.03 5.92
C PHE A 23 5.33 2.25 5.44
N VAL A 24 5.86 3.44 5.70
CA VAL A 24 7.26 3.76 5.43
C VAL A 24 8.03 3.70 6.74
N ASP A 25 9.15 2.97 6.75
CA ASP A 25 10.07 2.92 7.88
C ASP A 25 11.52 2.77 7.40
N ASP A 26 12.44 3.51 8.00
CA ASP A 26 13.90 3.51 7.75
C ASP A 26 14.35 3.36 6.28
N GLY A 27 13.71 4.08 5.34
CA GLY A 27 14.08 4.02 3.92
C GLY A 27 13.42 2.88 3.13
N TYR A 28 12.45 2.18 3.72
CA TYR A 28 11.69 1.10 3.10
C TYR A 28 10.19 1.40 3.10
N ILE A 29 9.49 0.89 2.08
CA ILE A 29 8.06 0.64 2.15
C ILE A 29 7.89 -0.76 2.72
N VAL A 30 7.38 -0.84 3.94
CA VAL A 30 7.20 -2.08 4.69
C VAL A 30 5.78 -2.58 4.46
N ILE A 31 5.65 -3.85 4.08
CA ILE A 31 4.38 -4.59 4.13
C ILE A 31 4.44 -5.55 5.30
N ASP A 32 3.67 -5.27 6.35
CA ASP A 32 3.59 -6.12 7.54
C ASP A 32 2.70 -7.33 7.26
N LEU A 33 3.31 -8.51 7.13
CA LEU A 33 2.58 -9.76 6.87
C LEU A 33 1.93 -10.32 8.13
N ASN A 34 2.32 -9.85 9.32
CA ASN A 34 1.67 -10.22 10.57
C ASN A 34 0.31 -9.52 10.65
N GLU A 35 0.25 -8.23 10.36
CA GLU A 35 -1.01 -7.47 10.29
C GLU A 35 -1.89 -7.87 9.08
N LEU A 36 -1.29 -8.37 7.99
CA LEU A 36 -2.02 -8.78 6.78
C LEU A 36 -2.59 -10.21 6.86
N CYS A 37 -1.78 -11.19 7.26
CA CYS A 37 -2.11 -12.61 7.18
C CYS A 37 -1.53 -13.46 8.33
N ASP A 38 -1.28 -12.85 9.49
CA ASP A 38 -0.77 -13.50 10.71
C ASP A 38 0.57 -14.25 10.50
N ALA A 39 1.35 -13.86 9.49
CA ALA A 39 2.68 -14.39 9.24
C ALA A 39 3.71 -13.53 10.00
N PRO A 40 4.59 -14.09 10.85
CA PRO A 40 5.46 -13.32 11.74
C PRO A 40 6.70 -12.76 11.01
N THR A 41 6.49 -11.97 9.96
CA THR A 41 7.54 -11.37 9.13
C THR A 41 7.02 -10.11 8.44
N THR A 42 7.94 -9.26 7.98
CA THR A 42 7.65 -8.16 7.06
C THR A 42 8.16 -8.47 5.66
N TYR A 43 7.68 -7.72 4.68
CA TYR A 43 8.22 -7.68 3.33
C TYR A 43 8.66 -6.24 3.06
N ASP A 44 9.97 -6.02 3.02
CA ASP A 44 10.54 -4.67 2.98
C ASP A 44 10.99 -4.34 1.56
N ILE A 45 10.56 -3.19 1.04
CA ILE A 45 10.85 -2.72 -0.31
C ILE A 45 11.69 -1.45 -0.20
N PRO A 46 12.95 -1.42 -0.66
CA PRO A 46 13.78 -0.23 -0.56
C PRO A 46 13.17 0.94 -1.35
N LEU A 47 13.13 2.14 -0.74
CA LEU A 47 12.64 3.34 -1.42
C LEU A 47 13.53 3.74 -2.61
N GLU A 48 14.83 3.47 -2.53
CA GLU A 48 15.78 3.67 -3.65
C GLU A 48 15.46 2.79 -4.88
N GLU A 49 14.70 1.71 -4.69
CA GLU A 49 14.20 0.87 -5.76
C GLU A 49 12.78 1.27 -6.21
N CYS A 50 12.29 2.46 -5.83
CA CYS A 50 10.98 2.99 -6.17
C CYS A 50 11.04 4.45 -6.68
N GLU A 51 12.18 4.94 -7.15
CA GLU A 51 12.37 6.35 -7.55
C GLU A 51 11.73 6.71 -8.90
N THR A 52 11.49 5.72 -9.78
CA THR A 52 10.87 5.94 -11.09
C THR A 52 9.60 5.12 -11.28
N ALA A 53 8.75 5.56 -12.22
CA ALA A 53 7.53 4.84 -12.58
C ALA A 53 7.82 3.39 -13.04
N GLU A 54 8.90 3.17 -13.78
CA GLU A 54 9.32 1.85 -14.25
C GLU A 54 9.73 0.93 -13.09
N GLN A 55 10.47 1.46 -12.11
CA GLN A 55 10.85 0.71 -10.91
C GLN A 55 9.62 0.32 -10.09
N ILE A 56 8.70 1.27 -9.87
CA ILE A 56 7.43 1.02 -9.18
C ILE A 56 6.63 -0.06 -9.92
N LEU A 57 6.53 0.00 -11.25
CA LEU A 57 5.85 -1.01 -12.05
C LEU A 57 6.52 -2.39 -11.96
N GLY A 58 7.85 -2.45 -11.87
CA GLY A 58 8.60 -3.69 -11.61
C GLY A 58 8.20 -4.32 -10.28
N TRP A 59 8.08 -3.49 -9.23
CA TRP A 59 7.58 -3.94 -7.93
C TRP A 59 6.12 -4.36 -7.96
N VAL A 60 5.24 -3.61 -8.64
CA VAL A 60 3.84 -4.00 -8.84
C VAL A 60 3.75 -5.37 -9.50
N TRP A 61 4.56 -5.62 -10.53
CA TRP A 61 4.63 -6.91 -11.21
C TRP A 61 5.05 -8.02 -10.24
N GLN A 62 6.17 -7.84 -9.53
CA GLN A 62 6.69 -8.82 -8.56
C GLN A 62 5.72 -9.10 -7.40
N LEU A 63 5.05 -8.06 -6.90
CA LEU A 63 4.05 -8.19 -5.84
C LEU A 63 2.82 -8.95 -6.35
N SER A 64 2.40 -8.74 -7.60
CA SER A 64 1.21 -9.40 -8.17
C SER A 64 1.31 -10.93 -8.21
N GLU A 65 2.52 -11.48 -8.15
CA GLU A 65 2.77 -12.92 -8.09
C GLU A 65 2.63 -13.49 -6.67
N LYS A 66 2.54 -12.64 -5.63
CA LYS A 66 2.49 -13.09 -4.24
C LYS A 66 1.08 -13.51 -3.86
N THR A 67 0.95 -14.71 -3.29
CA THR A 67 -0.35 -15.31 -2.91
C THR A 67 -1.05 -14.60 -1.76
N TRP A 68 -0.32 -13.84 -0.95
CA TRP A 68 -0.85 -13.08 0.18
C TRP A 68 -1.28 -11.66 -0.19
N LEU A 69 -0.96 -11.19 -1.40
CA LEU A 69 -1.24 -9.82 -1.81
C LEU A 69 -2.73 -9.62 -2.07
N THR A 70 -3.29 -8.54 -1.53
CA THR A 70 -4.62 -8.05 -1.87
C THR A 70 -4.55 -6.80 -2.72
N THR A 71 -5.60 -6.52 -3.49
CA THR A 71 -5.71 -5.29 -4.28
C THR A 71 -5.57 -4.03 -3.45
N GLU A 72 -6.04 -4.04 -2.19
CA GLU A 72 -5.95 -2.89 -1.29
C GLU A 72 -4.52 -2.61 -0.85
N VAL A 73 -3.77 -3.66 -0.49
CA VAL A 73 -2.33 -3.57 -0.17
C VAL A 73 -1.56 -3.06 -1.38
N LEU A 74 -1.83 -3.59 -2.57
CA LEU A 74 -1.17 -3.14 -3.80
C LEU A 74 -1.47 -1.66 -4.12
N ARG A 75 -2.72 -1.23 -3.98
CA ARG A 75 -3.10 0.18 -4.17
C ARG A 75 -2.41 1.10 -3.17
N ARG A 76 -2.29 0.66 -1.91
CA ARG A 76 -1.61 1.43 -0.87
C ARG A 76 -0.11 1.51 -1.14
N PHE A 77 0.52 0.40 -1.53
CA PHE A 77 1.92 0.38 -1.98
C PHE A 77 2.13 1.38 -3.13
N VAL A 78 1.31 1.30 -4.17
CA VAL A 78 1.40 2.19 -5.33
C VAL A 78 1.26 3.66 -4.91
N ALA A 79 0.27 3.99 -4.07
CA ALA A 79 0.07 5.36 -3.60
C ALA A 79 1.30 5.91 -2.85
N ILE A 80 1.86 5.13 -1.91
CA ILE A 80 3.06 5.52 -1.15
C ILE A 80 4.26 5.66 -2.11
N ALA A 81 4.51 4.66 -2.94
CA ALA A 81 5.66 4.64 -3.83
C ALA A 81 5.64 5.83 -4.80
N THR A 82 4.49 6.14 -5.40
CA THR A 82 4.37 7.29 -6.30
C THR A 82 4.48 8.63 -5.58
N GLU A 83 3.98 8.75 -4.34
CA GLU A 83 4.15 9.94 -3.52
C GLU A 83 5.63 10.20 -3.22
N GLN A 84 6.38 9.16 -2.82
CA GLN A 84 7.81 9.24 -2.55
C GLN A 84 8.63 9.56 -3.81
N ALA A 85 8.23 9.01 -4.96
CA ALA A 85 8.88 9.24 -6.25
C ALA A 85 8.50 10.58 -6.91
N GLY A 86 7.48 11.28 -6.41
CA GLY A 86 6.91 12.45 -7.08
C GLY A 86 6.25 12.13 -8.43
N VAL A 87 5.76 10.90 -8.60
CA VAL A 87 5.05 10.44 -9.81
C VAL A 87 3.57 10.72 -9.66
N ASP A 88 2.96 11.38 -10.66
CA ASP A 88 1.54 11.67 -10.66
C ASP A 88 0.71 10.47 -11.14
N LEU A 89 -0.20 9.98 -10.29
CA LEU A 89 -1.19 8.96 -10.64
C LEU A 89 -2.43 9.65 -11.20
N HIS A 90 -2.48 9.76 -12.53
CA HIS A 90 -3.66 10.31 -13.18
C HIS A 90 -4.85 9.34 -13.08
N PRO A 91 -5.99 9.73 -12.46
CA PRO A 91 -7.15 8.86 -12.34
C PRO A 91 -7.79 8.64 -13.72
N ILE A 92 -7.86 7.37 -14.14
CA ILE A 92 -8.52 7.00 -15.41
C ILE A 92 -10.02 6.87 -15.17
N GLY A 93 -10.82 7.70 -15.84
CA GLY A 93 -12.29 7.62 -15.83
C GLY A 93 -13.01 8.47 -14.79
N SER A 94 -12.46 9.65 -14.46
CA SER A 94 -13.13 10.67 -13.64
C SER A 94 -14.38 11.25 -14.32
#